data_AF-A0A926BGI9-F1
#
_entry.id   AF-A0A926BGI9-F1
#
_cell.length_a   1.000
_cell.length_b   1.000
_cell.length_c   1.000
_cell.angle_alpha   90.00
_cell.angle_beta   90.00
_cell.angle_gamma   90.00
#
_symmetry.space_group_name_H-M   'P 1'
#
loop_
_entity.id
_entity.type
_entity.pdbx_description
1 polymer ?
#
loop_
_entity_poly.entity_id
_entity_poly.type
_entity_poly.pdbx_seq_one_letter_code
_entity_poly.pdbx_strand_id
1 'polypeptide(L)'
;MMPGIMGGLAAMVLVKYLFPIWFALPKGYAESGPSAEEIEKQFADRGYNPVTRAALTASAAVLAWCGFVAVFAVICGLRGKGQSAETLLPDIVFYFLPGMFGAMGAGIWAYGVALRKLLRTAGPNGDDAYPLYVRLHNLKNNYRHENVGRVLTGVVAVPTILMLILVADNYTRFDSDGITLNPFFSLGETRHSYSDIAQIVTAPRLYAPNGNAVERRVYVIRFKGGDTWNSDNAPGEHTDSEFGQIVQGVSQKSGVAVKEQEIFRRDEL
;
A
#
# COMPACT_ATOMS: atom_id res chain seq x y z
N MET A 1 20.16 12.79 -0.92
CA MET A 1 19.93 11.32 -0.89
C MET A 1 20.40 10.62 0.41
N MET A 2 20.48 11.29 1.56
CA MET A 2 20.77 10.64 2.87
C MET A 2 19.59 10.34 3.82
N PRO A 3 18.33 10.82 3.64
CA PRO A 3 17.29 10.59 4.66
C PRO A 3 16.87 9.12 4.80
N GLY A 4 16.94 8.33 3.73
CA GLY A 4 16.49 6.92 3.74
C GLY A 4 17.37 5.97 4.56
N ILE A 5 18.69 6.19 4.58
CA ILE A 5 19.63 5.30 5.30
C ILE A 5 19.49 5.49 6.82
N MET A 6 19.26 6.73 7.27
CA MET A 6 19.06 7.02 8.70
C MET A 6 17.74 6.44 9.23
N GLY A 7 16.66 6.44 8.43
CA GLY A 7 15.39 5.82 8.81
C GLY A 7 15.51 4.31 9.04
N GLY A 8 16.24 3.60 8.16
CA GLY A 8 16.48 2.16 8.30
C GLY A 8 17.31 1.79 9.54
N LEU A 9 18.35 2.57 9.83
CA LEU A 9 19.17 2.40 11.03
C LEU A 9 18.37 2.68 12.31
N ALA A 10 17.59 3.76 12.35
CA ALA A 10 16.74 4.09 13.50
C ALA A 10 15.71 2.99 13.78
N ALA A 11 15.06 2.46 12.74
CA ALA A 11 14.12 1.35 12.88
C ALA A 11 14.80 0.07 13.43
N MET A 12 15.99 -0.28 12.92
CA MET A 12 16.75 -1.43 13.43
C MET A 12 17.17 -1.26 14.89
N VAL A 13 17.59 -0.06 15.28
CA VAL A 13 17.94 0.27 16.67
C VAL A 13 16.70 0.15 17.56
N LEU A 14 15.58 0.74 17.14
CA LEU A 14 14.32 0.68 17.89
C LEU A 14 13.84 -0.75 18.10
N VAL A 15 13.85 -1.56 17.04
CA VAL A 15 13.44 -2.97 17.07
C VAL A 15 14.34 -3.78 18.02
N LYS A 16 15.66 -3.55 17.99
CA LYS A 16 16.62 -4.19 18.92
C LYS A 16 16.30 -3.89 20.39
N TYR A 17 15.92 -2.65 20.70
CA TYR A 17 15.59 -2.25 22.07
C TYR A 17 14.20 -2.73 22.51
N LEU A 18 13.23 -2.82 21.59
CA LEU A 18 11.88 -3.26 21.91
C LEU A 18 11.77 -4.79 22.11
N PHE A 19 12.60 -5.59 21.42
CA PHE A 19 12.55 -7.06 21.51
C PHE A 19 13.92 -7.72 21.69
N PRO A 20 14.70 -7.38 22.75
CA PRO A 20 16.10 -7.79 22.89
C PRO A 20 16.29 -9.32 22.93
N ILE A 21 15.35 -10.05 23.55
CA ILE A 21 15.40 -11.51 23.67
C ILE A 21 15.31 -12.20 22.29
N TRP A 22 14.56 -11.62 21.36
CA TRP A 22 14.31 -12.21 20.05
C TRP A 22 15.50 -12.05 19.09
N PHE A 23 16.37 -11.07 19.38
CA PHE A 23 17.49 -10.68 18.54
C PHE A 23 18.86 -11.05 19.12
N ALA A 24 18.94 -11.34 20.42
CA ALA A 24 20.19 -11.72 21.07
C ALA A 24 20.81 -12.98 20.42
N LEU A 25 22.12 -12.91 20.16
CA LEU A 25 22.89 -14.09 19.77
C LEU A 25 22.96 -15.08 20.94
N PRO A 26 22.97 -16.40 20.68
CA PRO A 26 23.24 -17.39 21.72
C PRO A 26 24.60 -17.12 22.39
N LYS A 27 24.73 -17.46 23.68
CA LYS A 27 26.03 -17.44 24.35
C LYS A 27 27.01 -18.36 23.60
N GLY A 28 28.26 -17.91 23.43
CA GLY A 28 29.30 -18.66 22.70
C GLY A 28 29.19 -18.60 21.16
N TYR A 29 28.24 -17.85 20.58
CA TYR A 29 28.08 -17.77 19.12
C TYR A 29 29.34 -17.27 18.40
N ALA A 30 30.05 -16.30 18.97
CA ALA A 30 31.29 -15.76 18.43
C ALA A 30 32.43 -16.78 18.44
N GLU A 31 32.50 -17.62 19.48
CA GLU A 31 33.57 -18.60 19.70
C GLU A 31 33.38 -19.88 18.87
N SER A 32 32.15 -20.17 18.42
CA SER A 32 31.79 -21.46 17.82
C SER A 32 32.22 -21.66 16.36
N GLY A 33 33.09 -20.83 15.80
CA GLY A 33 33.42 -20.86 14.37
C GLY A 33 34.27 -19.66 13.91
N PRO A 34 34.45 -19.47 12.59
CA PRO A 34 35.36 -18.47 12.05
C PRO A 34 34.96 -17.06 12.47
N SER A 35 35.98 -16.20 12.59
CA SER A 35 35.82 -14.78 12.95
C SER A 35 35.17 -14.00 11.80
N ALA A 36 34.62 -12.81 12.11
CA ALA A 36 34.03 -11.96 11.07
C ALA A 36 35.06 -11.57 9.98
N GLU A 37 36.31 -11.27 10.38
CA GLU A 37 37.39 -10.89 9.48
C GLU A 37 37.79 -12.04 8.53
N GLU A 38 37.86 -13.27 9.04
CA GLU A 38 38.13 -14.46 8.23
C GLU A 38 37.03 -14.69 7.18
N ILE A 39 35.76 -14.55 7.58
CA ILE A 39 34.63 -14.73 6.66
C ILE A 39 34.61 -13.59 5.62
N GLU A 40 34.91 -12.35 6.00
CA GLU A 40 35.00 -11.22 5.07
C GLU A 40 36.07 -11.43 4.01
N LYS A 41 37.26 -11.86 4.43
CA LYS A 41 38.35 -12.16 3.51
C LYS A 41 37.94 -13.22 2.49
N GLN A 42 37.28 -14.30 2.94
CA GLN A 42 36.75 -15.34 2.04
C GLN A 42 35.75 -14.80 1.01
N PHE A 43 34.89 -13.85 1.39
CA PHE A 43 33.94 -13.23 0.45
C PHE A 43 34.61 -12.20 -0.47
N ALA A 44 35.59 -11.45 0.03
CA ALA A 44 36.35 -10.47 -0.75
C ALA A 44 37.14 -11.15 -1.88
N ASP A 45 37.82 -12.26 -1.57
CA ASP A 45 38.60 -13.06 -2.53
C ASP A 45 37.72 -13.64 -3.66
N ARG A 46 36.40 -13.74 -3.45
CA ARG A 46 35.42 -14.22 -4.42
C ARG A 46 34.72 -13.12 -5.21
N GLY A 47 35.17 -11.87 -5.07
CA GLY A 47 34.59 -10.73 -5.77
C GLY A 47 33.19 -10.34 -5.27
N TYR A 48 32.84 -10.71 -4.04
CA TYR A 48 31.53 -10.40 -3.46
C TYR A 48 31.45 -8.93 -3.02
N ASN A 49 31.12 -8.02 -3.95
CA ASN A 49 31.08 -6.59 -3.70
C ASN A 49 29.71 -6.13 -3.13
N PRO A 50 29.66 -5.22 -2.12
CA PRO A 50 28.43 -4.54 -1.69
C PRO A 50 27.58 -3.93 -2.81
N VAL A 51 28.18 -3.45 -3.90
CA VAL A 51 27.47 -2.88 -5.06
C VAL A 51 26.57 -3.91 -5.72
N THR A 52 27.07 -5.13 -5.97
CA THR A 52 26.28 -6.22 -6.56
C THR A 52 25.09 -6.60 -5.69
N ARG A 53 25.28 -6.56 -4.36
CA ARG A 53 24.19 -6.81 -3.40
C ARG A 53 23.12 -5.72 -3.47
N ALA A 54 23.53 -4.47 -3.47
CA ALA A 54 22.60 -3.34 -3.57
C ALA A 54 21.81 -3.38 -4.88
N ALA A 55 22.48 -3.68 -6.00
CA ALA A 55 21.84 -3.84 -7.29
C ALA A 55 20.81 -4.98 -7.28
N LEU A 56 21.17 -6.16 -6.75
CA LEU A 56 20.26 -7.31 -6.66
C LEU A 56 19.02 -6.99 -5.81
N THR A 57 19.20 -6.34 -4.66
CA THR A 57 18.09 -5.93 -3.79
C THR A 57 17.19 -4.91 -4.49
N ALA A 58 17.77 -3.90 -5.14
CA ALA A 58 17.00 -2.89 -5.87
C ALA A 58 16.21 -3.51 -7.02
N SER A 59 16.82 -4.38 -7.84
CA SER A 59 16.14 -5.09 -8.92
C SER A 59 15.02 -5.98 -8.39
N ALA A 60 15.24 -6.71 -7.30
CA ALA A 60 14.22 -7.54 -6.69
C ALA A 60 13.02 -6.72 -6.18
N ALA A 61 13.28 -5.58 -5.53
CA ALA A 61 12.23 -4.67 -5.06
C ALA A 61 11.44 -4.06 -6.22
N VAL A 62 12.11 -3.62 -7.29
CA VAL A 62 11.44 -3.07 -8.49
C VAL A 62 10.56 -4.12 -9.16
N LEU A 63 11.08 -5.34 -9.35
CA LEU A 63 10.29 -6.44 -9.95
C LEU A 63 9.09 -6.82 -9.07
N ALA A 64 9.27 -6.86 -7.75
CA ALA A 64 8.18 -7.12 -6.82
C ALA A 64 7.11 -6.02 -6.90
N TRP A 65 7.51 -4.75 -7.01
CA TRP A 65 6.60 -3.63 -7.17
C TRP A 65 5.84 -3.69 -8.50
N CYS A 66 6.53 -3.94 -9.61
CA CYS A 66 5.87 -4.10 -10.92
C CYS A 66 4.89 -5.28 -10.92
N GLY A 67 5.26 -6.41 -10.32
CA GLY A 67 4.38 -7.56 -10.16
C GLY A 67 3.15 -7.25 -9.31
N PHE A 68 3.34 -6.50 -8.22
CA PHE A 68 2.26 -6.03 -7.37
C PHE A 68 1.26 -5.16 -8.15
N VAL A 69 1.74 -4.13 -8.85
CA VAL A 69 0.91 -3.24 -9.68
C VAL A 69 0.17 -4.03 -10.75
N ALA A 70 0.81 -4.99 -11.41
CA ALA A 70 0.19 -5.82 -12.45
C ALA A 70 -0.92 -6.71 -11.89
N VAL A 71 -0.68 -7.43 -10.79
CA VAL A 71 -1.70 -8.25 -10.12
C VAL A 71 -2.88 -7.37 -9.71
N PHE A 72 -2.59 -6.18 -9.19
CA PHE A 72 -3.62 -5.28 -8.72
C PHE A 72 -4.47 -4.70 -9.85
N ALA A 73 -3.84 -4.29 -10.95
CA ALA A 73 -4.54 -3.87 -12.17
C ALA A 73 -5.46 -4.98 -12.70
N VAL A 74 -5.03 -6.25 -12.62
CA VAL A 74 -5.88 -7.40 -12.96
C VAL A 74 -7.06 -7.52 -12.00
N ILE A 75 -6.86 -7.41 -10.69
CA ILE A 75 -7.96 -7.47 -9.70
C ILE A 75 -8.98 -6.35 -9.96
N CYS A 76 -8.53 -5.11 -10.18
CA CYS A 76 -9.42 -4.00 -10.53
C CYS A 76 -10.17 -4.26 -11.84
N GLY A 77 -9.45 -4.71 -12.89
CA GLY A 77 -10.06 -5.01 -14.18
C GLY A 77 -11.09 -6.15 -14.09
N LEU A 78 -10.85 -7.16 -13.26
CA LEU A 78 -11.80 -8.25 -13.03
C LEU A 78 -13.04 -7.77 -12.25
N ARG A 79 -12.87 -6.88 -11.27
CA ARG A 79 -14.02 -6.27 -10.55
C ARG A 79 -14.84 -5.37 -11.47
N GLY A 80 -14.19 -4.62 -12.35
CA GLY A 80 -14.88 -3.76 -13.33
C GLY A 80 -15.65 -4.53 -14.41
N LYS A 81 -15.19 -5.74 -14.81
CA LYS A 81 -15.77 -6.50 -15.93
C LYS A 81 -17.18 -7.08 -15.70
N GLY A 82 -17.75 -6.97 -14.51
CA GLY A 82 -19.11 -7.43 -14.21
C GLY A 82 -19.96 -6.40 -13.47
N GLN A 83 -19.42 -5.21 -13.21
CA GLN A 83 -20.13 -4.15 -12.52
C GLN A 83 -20.85 -3.29 -13.55
N SER A 84 -22.08 -2.87 -13.23
CA SER A 84 -22.78 -1.84 -13.99
C SER A 84 -21.89 -0.61 -14.11
N ALA A 85 -22.09 0.23 -15.14
CA ALA A 85 -21.41 1.52 -15.30
C ALA A 85 -21.57 2.49 -14.10
N GLU A 86 -22.28 2.05 -13.08
CA GLU A 86 -22.68 2.76 -11.88
C GLU A 86 -21.89 2.31 -10.62
N THR A 87 -20.80 1.53 -10.75
CA THR A 87 -19.90 1.26 -9.60
C THR A 87 -18.62 2.07 -9.68
N LEU A 88 -18.40 2.89 -8.65
CA LEU A 88 -17.20 3.69 -8.45
C LEU A 88 -16.23 2.92 -7.55
N LEU A 89 -15.02 2.70 -8.05
CA LEU A 89 -13.95 1.95 -7.38
C LEU A 89 -12.78 2.89 -7.08
N PRO A 90 -11.96 2.62 -6.05
CA PRO A 90 -10.87 3.50 -5.68
C PRO A 90 -9.84 3.61 -6.80
N ASP A 91 -9.26 4.79 -6.93
CA ASP A 91 -8.22 5.05 -7.90
C ASP A 91 -6.92 4.28 -7.59
N ILE A 92 -6.08 4.07 -8.61
CA ILE A 92 -4.77 3.43 -8.52
C ILE A 92 -3.86 4.05 -7.45
N VAL A 93 -4.02 5.35 -7.19
CA VAL A 93 -3.28 6.07 -6.15
C VAL A 93 -3.50 5.48 -4.75
N PHE A 94 -4.71 5.01 -4.43
CA PHE A 94 -5.00 4.38 -3.13
C PHE A 94 -4.22 3.08 -2.90
N TYR A 95 -3.82 2.41 -3.98
CA TYR A 95 -3.07 1.16 -3.93
C TYR A 95 -1.56 1.37 -3.99
N PHE A 96 -1.12 2.57 -4.34
CA PHE A 96 0.30 2.88 -4.49
C PHE A 96 1.06 2.70 -3.18
N LEU A 97 0.56 3.28 -2.09
CA LEU A 97 1.22 3.25 -0.79
C LEU A 97 1.33 1.81 -0.22
N PRO A 98 0.25 1.03 -0.08
CA PRO A 98 0.38 -0.36 0.35
C PRO A 98 1.21 -1.20 -0.64
N GLY A 99 1.13 -0.91 -1.94
CA GLY A 99 1.97 -1.57 -2.94
C GLY A 99 3.46 -1.33 -2.75
N MET A 100 3.87 -0.10 -2.40
CA MET A 100 5.26 0.20 -2.05
C MET A 100 5.74 -0.61 -0.85
N PHE A 101 4.96 -0.66 0.23
CA PHE A 101 5.32 -1.42 1.43
C PHE A 101 5.35 -2.93 1.18
N GLY A 102 4.38 -3.44 0.42
CA GLY A 102 4.34 -4.84 -0.01
C GLY A 102 5.56 -5.20 -0.85
N ALA A 103 5.95 -4.34 -1.79
CA ALA A 103 7.13 -4.52 -2.62
C ALA A 103 8.44 -4.50 -1.81
N MET A 104 8.54 -3.65 -0.78
CA MET A 104 9.68 -3.66 0.13
C MET A 104 9.82 -5.00 0.86
N GLY A 105 8.71 -5.52 1.42
CA GLY A 105 8.69 -6.82 2.10
C GLY A 105 9.04 -7.97 1.15
N ALA A 106 8.43 -7.99 -0.03
CA ALA A 106 8.71 -8.97 -1.08
C ALA A 106 10.16 -8.89 -1.59
N GLY A 107 10.70 -7.68 -1.71
CA GLY A 107 12.10 -7.44 -2.10
C GLY A 107 13.10 -8.03 -1.10
N ILE A 108 12.85 -7.89 0.22
CA ILE A 108 13.66 -8.53 1.27
C ILE A 108 13.65 -10.06 1.11
N TRP A 109 12.48 -10.64 0.89
CA TRP A 109 12.34 -12.10 0.72
C TRP A 109 13.02 -12.59 -0.56
N ALA A 110 12.75 -11.93 -1.69
CA ALA A 110 13.33 -12.26 -2.99
C ALA A 110 14.85 -12.12 -2.98
N TYR A 111 15.38 -11.09 -2.32
CA TYR A 111 16.80 -10.93 -2.07
C TYR A 111 17.36 -12.13 -1.29
N GLY A 112 16.71 -12.55 -0.20
CA GLY A 112 17.13 -13.71 0.59
C GLY A 112 17.19 -15.00 -0.25
N VAL A 113 16.19 -15.24 -1.10
CA VAL A 113 16.15 -16.39 -2.02
C VAL A 113 17.24 -16.32 -3.08
N ALA A 114 17.40 -15.16 -3.73
CA ALA A 114 18.41 -14.95 -4.76
C ALA A 114 19.83 -15.10 -4.18
N LEU A 115 20.06 -14.53 -3.00
CA LEU A 115 21.31 -14.64 -2.27
C LEU A 115 21.63 -16.07 -1.89
N ARG A 116 20.64 -16.82 -1.37
CA ARG A 116 20.82 -18.23 -1.05
C ARG A 116 21.16 -19.06 -2.28
N LYS A 117 20.49 -18.81 -3.42
CA LYS A 117 20.81 -19.49 -4.69
C LYS A 117 22.22 -19.16 -5.17
N LEU A 118 22.63 -17.90 -5.11
CA LEU A 118 23.95 -17.44 -5.51
C LEU A 118 25.06 -18.03 -4.63
N LEU A 119 24.82 -18.14 -3.32
CA LEU A 119 25.78 -18.65 -2.35
C LEU A 119 25.81 -20.18 -2.22
N ARG A 120 24.78 -20.87 -2.72
CA ARG A 120 24.67 -22.34 -2.64
C ARG A 120 25.84 -23.04 -3.34
N THR A 121 26.35 -22.47 -4.42
CA THR A 121 27.47 -23.04 -5.21
C THR A 121 28.79 -22.32 -4.95
N ALA A 122 28.81 -21.35 -4.05
CA ALA A 122 29.94 -20.45 -3.86
C ALA A 122 30.83 -20.83 -2.69
N GLY A 123 30.66 -21.98 -2.03
CA GLY A 123 31.47 -22.40 -0.87
C GLY A 123 32.86 -22.96 -1.24
N PRO A 124 33.80 -23.00 -0.27
CA PRO A 124 35.19 -23.44 -0.49
C PRO A 124 35.34 -24.82 -1.14
N ASN A 125 34.38 -25.72 -0.91
CA ASN A 125 34.37 -27.07 -1.47
C ASN A 125 33.12 -27.34 -2.31
N GLY A 126 32.45 -26.30 -2.82
CA GLY A 126 31.11 -26.41 -3.41
C GLY A 126 29.98 -26.52 -2.38
N ASP A 127 30.28 -26.36 -1.10
CA ASP A 127 29.31 -26.32 -0.02
C ASP A 127 28.46 -25.04 -0.03
N ASP A 128 27.34 -25.05 0.70
CA ASP A 128 26.48 -23.87 0.85
C ASP A 128 27.19 -22.78 1.67
N ALA A 129 27.55 -21.67 1.02
CA ALA A 129 28.19 -20.52 1.69
C ALA A 129 27.18 -19.59 2.40
N TYR A 130 25.87 -19.83 2.23
CA TYR A 130 24.83 -19.00 2.82
C TYR A 130 24.87 -18.96 4.37
N PRO A 131 25.09 -20.08 5.09
CA PRO A 131 25.23 -20.05 6.55
C PRO A 131 26.40 -19.20 7.03
N LEU A 132 27.53 -19.19 6.31
CA LEU A 132 28.68 -18.34 6.61
C LEU A 132 28.35 -16.86 6.41
N TYR A 133 27.58 -16.53 5.38
CA TYR A 133 27.08 -15.17 5.15
C TYR A 133 26.18 -14.69 6.30
N VAL A 134 25.22 -15.51 6.70
CA VAL A 134 24.33 -15.21 7.83
C VAL A 134 25.15 -15.05 9.11
N ARG A 135 26.16 -15.90 9.35
CA ARG A 135 27.09 -15.78 10.48
C ARG A 135 27.85 -14.46 10.45
N LEU A 136 28.41 -14.07 9.31
CA LEU A 136 29.11 -12.80 9.15
C LEU A 136 28.21 -11.61 9.55
N HIS A 137 27.00 -11.57 9.02
CA HIS A 137 26.04 -10.52 9.35
C HIS A 137 25.65 -10.52 10.82
N ASN A 138 25.48 -11.70 11.42
CA ASN A 138 25.19 -11.85 12.84
C ASN A 138 26.33 -11.30 13.71
N LEU A 139 27.59 -11.67 13.40
CA LEU A 139 28.77 -11.22 14.13
C LEU A 139 28.97 -9.70 14.02
N LYS A 140 28.86 -9.14 12.81
CA LYS A 140 29.03 -7.70 12.58
C LYS A 140 28.04 -6.84 13.34
N ASN A 141 26.79 -7.29 13.42
CA ASN A 141 25.71 -6.49 13.98
C ASN A 141 25.32 -6.89 15.42
N ASN A 142 25.91 -7.98 15.92
CA ASN A 142 25.63 -8.55 17.23
C ASN A 142 24.13 -8.84 17.46
N TYR A 143 23.46 -9.43 16.45
CA TYR A 143 22.07 -9.90 16.55
C TYR A 143 21.77 -11.00 15.52
N ARG A 144 20.66 -11.73 15.70
CA ARG A 144 20.16 -12.73 14.74
C ARG A 144 19.47 -12.07 13.55
N HIS A 145 20.19 -11.89 12.45
CA HIS A 145 19.74 -11.19 11.25
C HIS A 145 18.46 -11.79 10.64
N GLU A 146 18.33 -13.11 10.60
CA GLU A 146 17.12 -13.78 10.08
C GLU A 146 15.86 -13.44 10.89
N ASN A 147 15.98 -13.36 12.21
CA ASN A 147 14.85 -13.00 13.07
C ASN A 147 14.43 -11.55 12.85
N VAL A 148 15.40 -10.64 12.70
CA VAL A 148 15.14 -9.24 12.38
C VAL A 148 14.38 -9.13 11.05
N GLY A 149 14.85 -9.83 10.02
CA GLY A 149 14.18 -9.87 8.72
C GLY A 149 12.74 -10.35 8.82
N ARG A 150 12.49 -11.47 9.51
CA ARG A 150 11.12 -12.02 9.70
C ARG A 150 10.20 -11.05 10.44
N VAL A 151 10.66 -10.44 11.53
CA VAL A 151 9.87 -9.47 12.30
C VAL A 151 9.56 -8.23 11.46
N LEU A 152 10.57 -7.66 10.80
CA LEU A 152 10.38 -6.50 9.92
C LEU A 152 9.41 -6.82 8.77
N THR A 153 9.56 -7.98 8.12
CA THR A 153 8.61 -8.41 7.10
C THR A 153 7.20 -8.55 7.66
N GLY A 154 7.01 -9.12 8.86
CA GLY A 154 5.70 -9.21 9.49
C GLY A 154 5.08 -7.85 9.81
N VAL A 155 5.88 -6.94 10.39
CA VAL A 155 5.47 -5.57 10.74
C VAL A 155 5.09 -4.75 9.51
N VAL A 156 5.70 -4.98 8.35
CA VAL A 156 5.35 -4.29 7.10
C VAL A 156 4.20 -4.99 6.38
N ALA A 157 4.24 -6.33 6.30
CA ALA A 157 3.26 -7.11 5.54
C ALA A 157 1.87 -7.05 6.16
N VAL A 158 1.74 -7.15 7.49
CA VAL A 158 0.42 -7.17 8.15
C VAL A 158 -0.36 -5.87 7.91
N PRO A 159 0.18 -4.66 8.20
CA PRO A 159 -0.52 -3.40 7.89
C PRO A 159 -0.75 -3.21 6.39
N THR A 160 0.17 -3.68 5.54
CA THR A 160 -0.01 -3.63 4.08
C THR A 160 -1.23 -4.43 3.65
N ILE A 161 -1.34 -5.69 4.09
CA ILE A 161 -2.47 -6.56 3.77
C ILE A 161 -3.78 -5.97 4.31
N LEU A 162 -3.77 -5.46 5.55
CA LEU A 162 -4.94 -4.79 6.13
C LEU A 162 -5.36 -3.56 5.31
N MET A 163 -4.41 -2.71 4.93
CA MET A 163 -4.69 -1.56 4.06
C MET A 163 -5.25 -1.99 2.71
N LEU A 164 -4.72 -3.05 2.10
CA LEU A 164 -5.25 -3.56 0.83
C LEU A 164 -6.68 -4.07 0.96
N ILE A 165 -7.02 -4.74 2.06
CA ILE A 165 -8.39 -5.16 2.34
C ILE A 165 -9.29 -3.92 2.48
N LEU A 166 -8.87 -2.92 3.25
CA LEU A 166 -9.64 -1.69 3.46
C LEU A 166 -9.84 -0.87 2.19
N VAL A 167 -8.80 -0.75 1.34
CA VAL A 167 -8.96 -0.07 0.05
C VAL A 167 -9.83 -0.90 -0.88
N ALA A 168 -9.65 -2.22 -0.94
CA ALA A 168 -10.52 -3.08 -1.74
C ALA A 168 -11.99 -3.01 -1.31
N ASP A 169 -12.27 -2.68 -0.06
CA ASP A 169 -13.63 -2.53 0.46
C ASP A 169 -14.22 -1.13 0.22
N ASN A 170 -13.43 -0.15 -0.22
CA ASN A 170 -13.94 1.19 -0.52
C ASN A 170 -14.67 1.22 -1.88
N TYR A 171 -15.97 1.50 -1.93
CA TYR A 171 -16.71 1.68 -3.18
C TYR A 171 -18.00 2.47 -2.99
N THR A 172 -18.53 2.97 -4.10
CA THR A 172 -19.92 3.43 -4.20
C THR A 172 -20.59 2.71 -5.35
N ARG A 173 -21.79 2.19 -5.12
CA ARG A 173 -22.57 1.51 -6.16
C ARG A 173 -23.94 2.16 -6.28
N PHE A 174 -24.31 2.56 -7.49
CA PHE A 174 -25.68 2.96 -7.82
C PHE A 174 -26.35 1.76 -8.52
N ASP A 175 -27.44 1.27 -7.91
CA ASP A 175 -28.19 0.10 -8.37
C ASP A 175 -29.55 0.54 -8.94
N SER A 176 -30.43 -0.40 -9.29
CA SER A 176 -31.83 -0.06 -9.65
C SER A 176 -32.61 0.50 -8.46
N ASP A 177 -32.30 0.04 -7.24
CA ASP A 177 -33.16 0.24 -6.07
C ASP A 177 -32.63 1.33 -5.11
N GLY A 178 -31.36 1.71 -5.27
CA GLY A 178 -30.73 2.70 -4.40
C GLY A 178 -29.23 2.90 -4.61
N ILE A 179 -28.59 3.48 -3.60
CA ILE A 179 -27.17 3.81 -3.54
C ILE A 179 -26.56 3.04 -2.36
N THR A 180 -25.53 2.25 -2.63
CA THR A 180 -24.72 1.57 -1.61
C THR A 180 -23.40 2.31 -1.43
N LEU A 181 -23.13 2.73 -0.20
CA LEU A 181 -21.90 3.41 0.20
C LEU A 181 -21.08 2.47 1.07
N ASN A 182 -19.80 2.27 0.72
CA ASN A 182 -18.84 1.66 1.62
C ASN A 182 -17.58 2.55 1.68
N PRO A 183 -17.57 3.56 2.57
CA PRO A 183 -16.45 4.48 2.69
C PRO A 183 -15.16 3.80 3.16
N PHE A 184 -14.02 4.43 2.89
CA PHE A 184 -12.74 4.02 3.45
C PHE A 184 -12.79 4.00 4.99
N PHE A 185 -12.29 2.91 5.61
CA PHE A 185 -12.40 2.62 7.05
C PHE A 185 -13.81 2.39 7.61
N SER A 186 -14.82 2.19 6.76
CA SER A 186 -16.13 1.71 7.25
C SER A 186 -16.05 0.25 7.71
N LEU A 187 -16.87 -0.12 8.69
CA LEU A 187 -17.06 -1.50 9.13
C LEU A 187 -18.24 -2.20 8.42
N GLY A 188 -18.94 -1.50 7.54
CA GLY A 188 -20.06 -2.06 6.80
C GLY A 188 -20.59 -1.16 5.69
N GLU A 189 -21.41 -1.75 4.84
CA GLU A 189 -22.16 -1.04 3.80
C GLU A 189 -23.33 -0.26 4.41
N THR A 190 -23.49 0.99 3.99
CA THR A 190 -24.74 1.75 4.19
C THR A 190 -25.51 1.78 2.88
N ARG A 191 -26.80 1.45 2.93
CA ARG A 191 -27.68 1.45 1.75
C ARG A 191 -28.76 2.50 1.91
N HIS A 192 -28.93 3.32 0.88
CA HIS A 192 -29.96 4.35 0.80
C HIS A 192 -30.88 4.06 -0.38
N SER A 193 -32.18 3.99 -0.17
CA SER A 193 -33.15 3.94 -1.26
C SER A 193 -33.13 5.28 -2.01
N TYR A 194 -33.50 5.28 -3.30
CA TYR A 194 -33.74 6.54 -4.01
C TYR A 194 -34.83 7.40 -3.36
N SER A 195 -35.76 6.77 -2.63
CA SER A 195 -36.77 7.48 -1.84
C SER A 195 -36.20 8.17 -0.59
N ASP A 196 -34.98 7.83 -0.17
CA ASP A 196 -34.28 8.47 0.95
C ASP A 196 -33.56 9.75 0.54
N ILE A 197 -33.51 10.09 -0.74
CA ILE A 197 -32.85 11.31 -1.21
C ILE A 197 -33.69 12.53 -0.84
N ALA A 198 -33.09 13.46 -0.09
CA ALA A 198 -33.71 14.71 0.31
C ALA A 198 -33.38 15.84 -0.67
N GLN A 199 -32.13 15.89 -1.15
CA GLN A 199 -31.65 16.96 -2.02
C GLN A 199 -30.52 16.48 -2.92
N ILE A 200 -30.48 17.01 -4.14
CA ILE A 200 -29.35 16.89 -5.06
C ILE A 200 -28.89 18.30 -5.43
N VAL A 201 -27.60 18.59 -5.22
CA VAL A 201 -27.00 19.91 -5.46
C VAL A 201 -25.76 19.77 -6.33
N THR A 202 -25.52 20.72 -7.23
CA THR A 202 -24.27 20.84 -7.98
C THR A 202 -23.74 22.27 -7.92
N ALA A 203 -22.42 22.43 -7.98
CA ALA A 203 -21.78 23.72 -8.18
C ALA A 203 -20.58 23.57 -9.12
N PRO A 204 -20.31 24.54 -10.01
CA PRO A 204 -19.15 24.53 -10.90
C PRO A 204 -17.83 24.86 -10.18
N ARG A 205 -17.89 25.34 -8.94
CA ARG A 205 -16.73 25.81 -8.16
C ARG A 205 -16.82 25.33 -6.72
N LEU A 206 -15.67 25.16 -6.08
CA LEU A 206 -15.56 24.90 -4.64
C LEU A 206 -14.41 25.72 -4.01
N TYR A 207 -14.52 26.02 -2.72
CA TYR A 207 -13.40 26.60 -1.96
C TYR A 207 -12.43 25.51 -1.49
N ALA A 208 -11.18 25.57 -1.99
CA ALA A 208 -10.10 24.71 -1.54
C ALA A 208 -9.68 25.01 -0.09
N PRO A 209 -8.92 24.11 0.58
CA PRO A 209 -8.51 24.31 1.98
C PRO A 209 -7.70 25.60 2.25
N ASN A 210 -7.09 26.19 1.23
CA ASN A 210 -6.36 27.45 1.30
C ASN A 210 -7.28 28.69 1.16
N GLY A 211 -8.58 28.51 1.01
CA GLY A 211 -9.57 29.58 0.84
C GLY A 211 -9.75 30.06 -0.60
N ASN A 212 -9.01 29.53 -1.57
CA ASN A 212 -9.14 29.91 -2.98
C ASN A 212 -10.27 29.13 -3.66
N ALA A 213 -11.01 29.80 -4.53
CA ALA A 213 -12.01 29.15 -5.38
C ALA A 213 -11.32 28.38 -6.51
N VAL A 214 -11.73 27.13 -6.74
CA VAL A 214 -11.23 26.26 -7.80
C VAL A 214 -12.40 25.89 -8.73
N GLU A 215 -12.16 25.95 -10.05
CA GLU A 215 -13.12 25.51 -11.06
C GLU A 215 -13.08 23.98 -11.17
N ARG A 216 -14.02 23.34 -10.48
CA ARG A 216 -14.22 21.89 -10.46
C ARG A 216 -15.68 21.66 -10.12
N ARG A 217 -16.42 20.99 -11.00
CA ARG A 217 -17.82 20.71 -10.75
C ARG A 217 -17.95 19.60 -9.71
N VAL A 218 -18.71 19.87 -8.66
CA VAL A 218 -19.01 18.89 -7.61
C VAL A 218 -20.51 18.63 -7.59
N TYR A 219 -20.87 17.39 -7.25
CA TYR A 219 -22.24 16.97 -7.03
C TYR A 219 -22.37 16.44 -5.60
N VAL A 220 -23.45 16.81 -4.93
CA VAL A 220 -23.74 16.43 -3.55
C VAL A 220 -25.15 15.87 -3.49
N ILE A 221 -25.29 14.65 -2.97
CA ILE A 221 -26.56 13.99 -2.68
C ILE A 221 -26.72 13.94 -1.16
N ARG A 222 -27.76 14.56 -0.65
CA ARG A 222 -28.10 14.57 0.77
C ARG A 222 -29.27 13.63 1.02
N PHE A 223 -29.10 12.69 1.95
CA PHE A 223 -30.12 11.74 2.35
C PHE A 223 -30.96 12.28 3.51
N LYS A 224 -32.21 11.83 3.64
CA LYS A 224 -33.12 12.21 4.74
C LYS A 224 -32.56 11.88 6.13
N GLY A 225 -31.68 10.88 6.22
CA GLY A 225 -31.00 10.48 7.45
C GLY A 225 -29.85 11.39 7.89
N GLY A 226 -29.49 12.40 7.09
CA GLY A 226 -28.36 13.30 7.35
C GLY A 226 -27.05 12.87 6.68
N ASP A 227 -26.96 11.61 6.25
CA ASP A 227 -25.83 11.14 5.45
C ASP A 227 -25.70 11.91 4.13
N THR A 228 -24.49 11.99 3.61
CA THR A 228 -24.17 12.72 2.39
C THR A 228 -23.21 11.90 1.52
N TRP A 229 -23.47 11.88 0.22
CA TRP A 229 -22.52 11.46 -0.78
C TRP A 229 -22.09 12.67 -1.60
N ASN A 230 -20.81 12.78 -1.92
CA ASN A 230 -20.30 13.84 -2.80
C ASN A 230 -19.26 13.30 -3.79
N SER A 231 -19.18 13.93 -4.96
CA SER A 231 -18.28 13.50 -6.03
C SER A 231 -16.80 13.84 -5.79
N ASP A 232 -16.47 14.74 -4.84
CA ASP A 232 -15.08 15.10 -4.51
C ASP A 232 -14.41 14.03 -3.64
N ASN A 233 -15.18 13.32 -2.82
CA ASN A 233 -14.77 12.18 -2.00
C ASN A 233 -15.16 10.82 -2.62
N ALA A 234 -15.72 10.81 -3.83
CA ALA A 234 -16.09 9.58 -4.50
C ALA A 234 -14.83 8.76 -4.81
N PRO A 235 -14.89 7.42 -4.68
CA PRO A 235 -13.76 6.57 -5.01
C PRO A 235 -13.53 6.58 -6.52
N GLY A 236 -12.27 6.77 -6.94
CA GLY A 236 -11.88 6.69 -8.36
C GLY A 236 -11.67 8.04 -9.03
N GLU A 237 -11.05 8.01 -10.20
CA GLU A 237 -11.01 9.17 -11.11
C GLU A 237 -12.18 9.08 -12.08
N HIS A 238 -13.08 10.06 -12.00
CA HIS A 238 -14.21 10.20 -12.91
C HIS A 238 -14.30 11.65 -13.40
N THR A 239 -14.74 11.80 -14.64
CA THR A 239 -14.94 13.10 -15.28
C THR A 239 -16.23 13.76 -14.80
N ASP A 240 -16.30 15.09 -14.89
CA ASP A 240 -17.51 15.87 -14.61
C ASP A 240 -18.72 15.38 -15.44
N SER A 241 -18.46 14.86 -16.64
CA SER A 241 -19.48 14.29 -17.53
C SER A 241 -20.02 12.95 -17.02
N GLU A 242 -19.15 12.06 -16.54
CA GLU A 242 -19.56 10.78 -15.96
C GLU A 242 -20.37 10.99 -14.68
N PHE A 243 -19.92 11.87 -13.79
CA PHE A 243 -20.70 12.23 -12.61
C PHE A 243 -22.03 12.89 -12.97
N GLY A 244 -22.05 13.75 -14.00
CA GLY A 244 -23.29 14.34 -14.51
C GLY A 244 -24.30 13.28 -14.97
N GLN A 245 -23.84 12.23 -15.68
CA GLN A 245 -24.69 11.12 -16.10
C GLN A 245 -25.22 10.30 -14.91
N ILE A 246 -24.35 9.98 -13.95
CA ILE A 246 -24.73 9.26 -12.72
C ILE A 246 -25.80 10.05 -11.97
N VAL A 247 -25.54 11.34 -11.68
CA VAL A 247 -26.44 12.19 -10.90
C VAL A 247 -27.76 12.45 -11.63
N GLN A 248 -27.74 12.55 -12.96
CA GLN A 248 -28.96 12.62 -13.76
C GLN A 248 -29.78 11.34 -13.64
N GLY A 249 -29.15 10.17 -13.66
CA GLY A 249 -29.80 8.89 -13.41
C GLY A 249 -30.41 8.82 -12.00
N VAL A 250 -29.67 9.28 -10.98
CA VAL A 250 -30.18 9.38 -9.60
C VAL A 250 -31.38 10.32 -9.51
N SER A 251 -31.33 11.49 -10.18
CA SER A 251 -32.43 12.46 -10.20
C SER A 251 -33.69 11.86 -10.84
N GLN A 252 -33.54 11.12 -11.95
CA GLN A 252 -34.66 10.42 -12.60
C GLN A 252 -35.26 9.34 -11.70
N LYS A 253 -34.43 8.50 -11.06
CA LYS A 253 -34.88 7.40 -10.21
C LYS A 253 -35.53 7.89 -8.89
N SER A 254 -35.07 9.02 -8.33
CA SER A 254 -35.59 9.59 -7.08
C SER A 254 -36.72 10.61 -7.25
N GLY A 255 -36.86 11.19 -8.45
CA GLY A 255 -37.76 12.32 -8.69
C GLY A 255 -37.30 13.64 -8.09
N VAL A 256 -36.08 13.70 -7.52
CA VAL A 256 -35.52 14.92 -6.91
C VAL A 256 -34.73 15.69 -7.98
N ALA A 257 -35.14 16.92 -8.28
CA ALA A 257 -34.45 17.76 -9.26
C ALA A 257 -33.07 18.21 -8.75
N VAL A 258 -32.09 18.24 -9.66
CA VAL A 258 -30.74 18.78 -9.39
C VAL A 258 -30.82 20.30 -9.26
N LYS A 259 -30.41 20.84 -8.12
CA LYS A 259 -30.29 22.29 -7.90
C LYS A 259 -28.87 22.75 -8.15
N GLU A 260 -28.69 23.76 -8.98
CA GLU A 260 -27.39 24.38 -9.18
C GLU A 260 -27.20 25.55 -8.21
N GLN A 261 -26.04 25.61 -7.57
CA GLN A 261 -25.57 26.75 -6.79
C GLN A 261 -24.24 27.25 -7.36
N GLU A 262 -23.88 28.49 -7.03
CA GLU A 262 -22.71 29.15 -7.65
C GLU A 262 -21.38 28.51 -7.21
N ILE A 263 -21.26 28.18 -5.92
CA ILE A 263 -20.02 27.66 -5.32
C ILE A 263 -20.34 26.82 -4.08
N PHE A 264 -19.58 25.75 -3.83
CA PHE A 264 -19.63 25.02 -2.55
C PHE A 264 -18.66 25.60 -1.52
N ARG A 265 -19.14 25.76 -0.30
CA ARG A 265 -18.29 25.95 0.88
C ARG A 265 -17.81 24.60 1.41
N ARG A 266 -16.71 24.62 2.17
CA ARG A 266 -16.11 23.39 2.70
C ARG A 266 -17.01 22.64 3.68
N ASP A 267 -17.83 23.36 4.45
CA ASP A 267 -18.80 22.81 5.39
C ASP A 267 -20.08 22.27 4.72
N GLU A 268 -20.19 22.42 3.39
CA GLU A 268 -21.32 21.93 2.60
C GLU A 268 -21.02 20.60 1.88
N LEU A 269 -19.78 20.10 1.97
CA LEU A 269 -19.29 18.87 1.33
C LEU A 269 -19.30 17.67 2.28
#